data_AF-A0A3D0X961-F1
#
_entry.id   AF-A0A3D0X961-F1
#
_cell.length_a   1.000
_cell.length_b   1.000
_cell.length_c   1.000
_cell.angle_alpha   90.00
_cell.angle_beta   90.00
_cell.angle_gamma   90.00
#
_symmetry.space_group_name_H-M   'P 1'
#
loop_
_entity.id
_entity.type
_entity.pdbx_description
1 polymer ?
#
loop_
_entity_poly.entity_id
_entity_poly.type
_entity_poly.pdbx_seq_one_letter_code
_entity_poly.pdbx_strand_id
1 'polypeptide(L)'
;MGLSYEFSIGSVSAKEKYLFTNSDIEQMLACKNIDELCRLLCDKGYGDGDTVDEVIESHTKELWSYLKSITPDFEIFSPFIIQNDIHNLKVVLKGTMSDRDYKNLLVTPNTIDFNVIEEAVKNRKFSLFPEWLAKLADEAYEILAHKSDARACDAIIDAAAMKEMLVMSQKYSKFLSEYFKTLIFYNDIKISIRCARTGTTKDFLQKALVDVDGFRKEEVIAAALKGITTLEDELSKRSEYDCNIAIEEYKNSPSDFEKFVDNKLIKMAKERCKFTREGAEPLIGFYLGNIAEKTVIHIIASGIRTKSDESTIRERLREIYG
;
A
#
# COMPACT_ATOMS: atom_id res chain seq x y z
N MET A 1 30.25 16.59 -3.39
CA MET A 1 30.35 15.15 -3.63
C MET A 1 28.93 14.67 -3.78
N GLY A 2 28.55 14.07 -4.92
CA GLY A 2 27.19 13.55 -5.09
C GLY A 2 26.92 12.44 -4.07
N LEU A 3 25.67 12.28 -3.65
CA LEU A 3 25.26 11.13 -2.85
C LEU A 3 25.59 9.85 -3.63
N SER A 4 26.17 8.85 -2.96
CA SER A 4 26.46 7.54 -3.53
C SER A 4 25.63 6.46 -2.86
N TYR A 5 25.36 5.36 -3.56
CA TYR A 5 24.60 4.25 -2.97
C TYR A 5 25.38 3.60 -1.83
N GLU A 6 26.70 3.54 -1.87
CA GLU A 6 27.54 2.98 -0.81
C GLU A 6 27.40 3.78 0.50
N PHE A 7 27.42 5.12 0.41
CA PHE A 7 27.13 5.98 1.57
C PHE A 7 25.72 5.74 2.11
N SER A 8 24.74 5.67 1.20
CA SER A 8 23.32 5.52 1.55
C SER A 8 23.04 4.19 2.25
N ILE A 9 23.64 3.11 1.75
CA ILE A 9 23.56 1.77 2.34
C ILE A 9 24.17 1.80 3.74
N GLY A 10 25.36 2.38 3.91
CA GLY A 10 25.99 2.52 5.23
C GLY A 10 25.12 3.30 6.22
N SER A 11 24.47 4.38 5.75
CA SER A 11 23.54 5.18 6.55
C SER A 11 22.30 4.37 6.96
N VAL A 12 21.68 3.65 6.03
CA VAL A 12 20.50 2.81 6.29
C VAL A 12 20.83 1.66 7.23
N SER A 13 21.93 0.93 7.02
CA SER A 13 22.33 -0.16 7.92
C SER A 13 22.57 0.33 9.36
N ALA A 14 23.05 1.56 9.54
CA ALA A 14 23.18 2.16 10.87
C ALA A 14 21.83 2.50 11.52
N LYS A 15 20.77 2.71 10.72
CA LYS A 15 19.40 2.97 11.15
C LYS A 15 18.55 1.71 11.31
N GLU A 16 18.83 0.64 10.56
CA GLU A 16 18.09 -0.64 10.62
C GLU A 16 18.07 -1.25 12.03
N LYS A 17 19.10 -1.02 12.85
CA LYS A 17 19.14 -1.48 14.24
C LYS A 17 18.08 -0.86 15.16
N TYR A 18 17.42 0.22 14.72
CA TYR A 18 16.33 0.87 15.46
C TYR A 18 14.94 0.42 15.01
N LEU A 19 14.87 -0.40 13.96
CA LEU A 19 13.63 -1.06 13.59
C LEU A 19 13.16 -1.98 14.73
N PHE A 20 11.86 -2.21 14.80
CA PHE A 20 11.23 -3.04 15.81
C PHE A 20 11.73 -4.47 15.72
N THR A 21 11.99 -5.00 16.90
CA THR A 21 12.26 -6.41 17.14
C THR A 21 11.01 -7.08 17.70
N ASN A 22 10.97 -8.41 17.72
CA ASN A 22 9.89 -9.13 18.40
C ASN A 22 9.74 -8.72 19.87
N SER A 23 10.84 -8.37 20.56
CA SER A 23 10.78 -7.87 21.93
C SER A 23 10.03 -6.54 22.04
N ASP A 24 10.15 -5.67 21.04
CA ASP A 24 9.43 -4.40 21.02
C ASP A 24 7.93 -4.63 20.85
N ILE A 25 7.56 -5.59 20.00
CA ILE A 25 6.17 -5.98 19.81
C ILE A 25 5.56 -6.55 21.09
N GLU A 26 6.28 -7.39 21.83
CA GLU A 26 5.81 -7.91 23.12
C GLU A 26 5.58 -6.77 24.15
N GLN A 27 6.44 -5.74 24.17
CA GLN A 27 6.25 -4.57 25.03
C GLN A 27 5.00 -3.77 24.63
N MET A 28 4.75 -3.60 23.33
CA MET A 28 3.55 -2.91 22.84
C MET A 28 2.26 -3.68 23.15
N LEU A 29 2.29 -5.01 23.04
CA LEU A 29 1.14 -5.87 23.39
C LEU A 29 0.80 -5.81 24.88
N ALA A 30 1.79 -5.57 25.75
CA ALA A 30 1.60 -5.44 27.19
C ALA A 30 0.98 -4.10 27.63
N CYS A 31 0.85 -3.11 26.74
CA CYS A 31 0.23 -1.82 27.05
C CYS A 31 -1.27 -1.98 27.35
N LYS A 32 -1.73 -1.38 28.46
CA LYS A 32 -3.13 -1.52 28.92
C LYS A 32 -4.08 -0.54 28.26
N ASN A 33 -3.56 0.53 27.68
CA ASN A 33 -4.33 1.61 27.07
C ASN A 33 -3.47 2.33 26.01
N ILE A 34 -4.12 3.20 25.23
CA ILE A 34 -3.48 3.92 24.12
C ILE A 34 -2.44 4.92 24.60
N ASP A 35 -2.63 5.53 25.76
CA ASP A 35 -1.68 6.51 26.31
C ASP A 35 -0.36 5.83 26.68
N GLU A 36 -0.42 4.61 27.25
CA GLU A 36 0.76 3.78 27.51
C GLU A 36 1.48 3.39 26.22
N LEU A 37 0.75 3.00 25.17
CA LEU A 37 1.34 2.69 23.86
C LEU A 37 2.02 3.92 23.25
N CYS A 38 1.36 5.08 23.30
CA CYS A 38 1.90 6.33 22.78
C CYS A 38 3.21 6.71 23.48
N ARG A 39 3.22 6.68 24.82
CA ARG A 39 4.44 6.95 25.61
C ARG A 39 5.55 5.97 25.30
N LEU A 40 5.25 4.67 25.19
CA LEU A 40 6.24 3.66 24.84
C LEU A 40 6.90 3.94 23.48
N LEU A 41 6.11 4.34 22.48
CA LEU A 41 6.63 4.70 21.15
C LEU A 41 7.53 5.95 21.21
N CYS A 42 7.11 6.99 21.93
CA CYS A 42 7.91 8.20 22.14
C CYS A 42 9.22 7.90 22.90
N ASP A 43 9.16 7.15 23.99
CA ASP A 43 10.32 6.78 24.82
C ASP A 43 11.35 5.95 24.04
N LYS A 44 10.87 5.12 23.09
CA LYS A 44 11.74 4.37 22.16
C LYS A 44 12.37 5.26 21.09
N GLY A 45 11.87 6.48 20.92
CA GLY A 45 12.28 7.40 19.86
C GLY A 45 11.76 6.98 18.48
N TYR A 46 10.59 6.33 18.42
CA TYR A 46 9.95 6.01 17.14
C TYR A 46 9.42 7.28 16.46
N GLY A 47 8.82 8.19 17.23
CA GLY A 47 8.33 9.47 16.74
C GLY A 47 7.78 10.29 17.90
N ASP A 48 7.40 11.53 17.60
CA ASP A 48 6.91 12.48 18.60
C ASP A 48 5.42 12.77 18.41
N GLY A 49 4.68 12.89 19.51
CA GLY A 49 3.25 13.25 19.50
C GLY A 49 2.56 12.95 20.83
N ASP A 50 1.36 13.50 21.01
CA ASP A 50 0.50 13.24 22.16
C ASP A 50 -0.48 12.08 21.88
N THR A 51 -0.65 11.72 20.61
CA THR A 51 -1.45 10.57 20.17
C THR A 51 -0.63 9.62 19.29
N VAL A 52 -1.06 8.34 19.22
CA VAL A 52 -0.42 7.35 18.35
C VAL A 52 -0.41 7.78 16.88
N ASP A 53 -1.47 8.44 16.42
CA ASP A 53 -1.56 8.92 15.04
C ASP A 53 -0.56 10.06 14.78
N GLU A 54 -0.39 11.00 15.71
CA GLU A 54 0.63 12.05 15.63
C GLU A 54 2.06 11.49 15.65
N VAL A 55 2.33 10.50 16.50
CA VAL A 55 3.63 9.80 16.56
C VAL A 55 3.96 9.14 15.23
N ILE A 56 2.97 8.46 14.62
CA ILE A 56 3.13 7.83 13.30
C ILE A 56 3.35 8.89 12.21
N GLU A 57 2.62 10.00 12.26
CA GLU A 57 2.76 11.10 11.30
C GLU A 57 4.15 11.75 11.38
N SER A 58 4.63 12.02 12.60
CA SER A 58 5.96 12.55 12.87
C SER A 58 7.04 11.62 12.33
N HIS A 59 6.99 10.32 12.68
CA HIS A 59 7.93 9.31 12.16
C HIS A 59 7.89 9.22 10.63
N THR A 60 6.70 9.22 10.03
CA THR A 60 6.54 9.16 8.57
C THR A 60 7.21 10.36 7.90
N LYS A 61 7.04 11.57 8.45
CA LYS A 61 7.64 12.80 7.93
C LYS A 61 9.16 12.79 8.05
N GLU A 62 9.69 12.32 9.17
CA GLU A 62 11.13 12.19 9.38
C GLU A 62 11.75 11.14 8.47
N LEU A 63 11.09 9.99 8.29
CA LEU A 63 11.52 8.93 7.38
C LEU A 63 11.67 9.47 5.96
N TRP A 64 10.67 10.18 5.44
CA TRP A 64 10.75 10.75 4.10
C TRP A 64 11.83 11.82 3.97
N SER A 65 11.98 12.67 4.99
CA SER A 65 13.05 13.67 5.03
C SER A 65 14.43 13.02 5.03
N TYR A 66 14.59 11.96 5.80
CA TYR A 66 15.80 11.15 5.87
C TYR A 66 16.11 10.50 4.53
N LEU A 67 15.17 9.73 3.96
CA LEU A 67 15.34 9.06 2.66
C LEU A 67 15.72 10.08 1.58
N LYS A 68 15.02 11.22 1.50
CA LYS A 68 15.34 12.29 0.54
C LYS A 68 16.75 12.87 0.72
N SER A 69 17.26 12.89 1.95
CA SER A 69 18.59 13.42 2.26
C SER A 69 19.73 12.46 1.89
N ILE A 70 19.47 11.16 1.83
CA ILE A 70 20.50 10.15 1.60
C ILE A 70 20.42 9.50 0.22
N THR A 71 19.24 9.41 -0.40
CA THR A 71 19.05 8.66 -1.64
C THR A 71 19.63 9.40 -2.85
N PRO A 72 20.56 8.79 -3.63
CA PRO A 72 21.14 9.42 -4.82
C PRO A 72 20.12 9.73 -5.92
N ASP A 73 19.19 8.81 -6.15
CA ASP A 73 18.06 8.95 -7.05
C ASP A 73 16.77 8.70 -6.27
N PHE A 74 16.12 9.76 -5.81
CA PHE A 74 14.93 9.63 -4.97
C PHE A 74 13.72 9.06 -5.73
N GLU A 75 13.75 9.08 -7.07
CA GLU A 75 12.66 8.55 -7.89
C GLU A 75 12.49 7.03 -7.76
N ILE A 76 13.44 6.31 -7.14
CA ILE A 76 13.25 4.90 -6.74
C ILE A 76 11.99 4.68 -5.90
N PHE A 77 11.54 5.72 -5.18
CA PHE A 77 10.33 5.67 -4.34
C PHE A 77 9.05 6.08 -5.06
N SER A 78 9.13 6.61 -6.28
CA SER A 78 7.98 7.10 -7.05
C SER A 78 6.85 6.07 -7.20
N PRO A 79 7.10 4.75 -7.43
CA PRO A 79 6.04 3.74 -7.42
C PRO A 79 5.22 3.66 -6.11
N PHE A 80 5.82 4.01 -4.97
CA PHE A 80 5.11 4.08 -3.69
C PHE A 80 4.40 5.41 -3.52
N ILE A 81 5.01 6.51 -3.94
CA ILE A 81 4.46 7.87 -3.77
C ILE A 81 3.20 8.07 -4.62
N ILE A 82 3.12 7.52 -5.83
CA ILE A 82 1.93 7.70 -6.68
C ILE A 82 0.65 7.08 -6.09
N GLN A 83 0.75 6.22 -5.08
CA GLN A 83 -0.40 5.74 -4.30
C GLN A 83 -1.07 6.88 -3.52
N ASN A 84 -0.26 7.81 -3.01
CA ASN A 84 -0.75 9.01 -2.36
C ASN A 84 -1.42 9.95 -3.36
N ASP A 85 -0.85 10.10 -4.57
CA ASP A 85 -1.45 10.92 -5.63
C ASP A 85 -2.86 10.45 -6.00
N ILE A 86 -3.03 9.14 -6.20
CA ILE A 86 -4.36 8.61 -6.54
C ILE A 86 -5.34 8.63 -5.37
N HIS A 87 -4.86 8.44 -4.13
CA HIS A 87 -5.70 8.64 -2.94
C HIS A 87 -6.20 10.08 -2.89
N ASN A 88 -5.28 11.05 -3.02
CA ASN A 88 -5.59 12.48 -3.01
C ASN A 88 -6.56 12.85 -4.13
N LEU A 89 -6.36 12.35 -5.35
CA LEU A 89 -7.30 12.56 -6.45
C LEU A 89 -8.70 12.03 -6.13
N LYS A 90 -8.83 10.79 -5.62
CA LYS A 90 -10.11 10.20 -5.23
C LYS A 90 -10.81 11.01 -4.14
N VAL A 91 -10.04 11.47 -3.16
CA VAL A 91 -10.51 12.32 -2.05
C VAL A 91 -11.03 13.65 -2.58
N VAL A 92 -10.27 14.35 -3.42
CA VAL A 92 -10.66 15.66 -3.99
C VAL A 92 -11.87 15.51 -4.92
N LEU A 93 -11.92 14.47 -5.77
CA LEU A 93 -13.07 14.19 -6.64
C LEU A 93 -14.36 14.02 -5.82
N LYS A 94 -14.35 13.09 -4.86
CA LYS A 94 -15.52 12.78 -4.04
C LYS A 94 -15.92 13.95 -3.15
N GLY A 95 -14.96 14.62 -2.53
CA GLY A 95 -15.19 15.76 -1.66
C GLY A 95 -15.78 16.96 -2.42
N THR A 96 -15.22 17.27 -3.60
CA THR A 96 -15.74 18.35 -4.45
C THR A 96 -17.16 18.06 -4.96
N MET A 97 -17.44 16.83 -5.40
CA MET A 97 -18.77 16.47 -5.91
C MET A 97 -19.84 16.33 -4.81
N SER A 98 -19.43 16.05 -3.58
CA SER A 98 -20.34 15.93 -2.44
C SER A 98 -20.42 17.18 -1.56
N ASP A 99 -19.72 18.25 -1.94
CA ASP A 99 -19.58 19.51 -1.18
C ASP A 99 -19.18 19.28 0.29
N ARG A 100 -18.17 18.43 0.50
CA ARG A 100 -17.63 18.09 1.83
C ARG A 100 -16.18 18.51 1.92
N ASP A 101 -15.75 18.96 3.10
CA ASP A 101 -14.33 19.18 3.37
C ASP A 101 -13.56 17.85 3.33
N TYR A 102 -12.39 17.90 2.73
CA TYR A 102 -11.53 16.77 2.45
C TYR A 102 -10.06 17.03 2.76
N LYS A 103 -9.69 18.26 3.17
CA LYS A 103 -8.29 18.67 3.29
C LYS A 103 -7.51 17.84 4.31
N ASN A 104 -8.17 17.43 5.40
CA ASN A 104 -7.60 16.57 6.43
C ASN A 104 -7.40 15.11 6.00
N LEU A 105 -7.93 14.71 4.84
CA LEU A 105 -7.78 13.36 4.28
C LEU A 105 -6.65 13.27 3.25
N LEU A 106 -6.04 14.40 2.90
CA LEU A 106 -4.93 14.47 1.95
C LEU A 106 -3.64 13.99 2.60
N VAL A 107 -2.82 13.27 1.84
CA VAL A 107 -1.59 12.63 2.32
C VAL A 107 -0.37 13.04 1.52
N THR A 108 0.78 13.09 2.20
CA THR A 108 2.12 13.39 1.64
C THR A 108 3.10 12.24 1.93
N PRO A 109 4.18 12.11 1.16
CA PRO A 109 4.55 12.88 -0.05
C PRO A 109 3.61 12.57 -1.22
N ASN A 110 3.59 13.46 -2.20
CA ASN A 110 2.86 13.34 -3.46
C ASN A 110 3.76 13.82 -4.60
N THR A 111 3.50 13.37 -5.82
CA THR A 111 4.18 13.89 -7.02
C THR A 111 3.34 14.98 -7.70
N ILE A 112 2.04 15.03 -7.41
CA ILE A 112 1.12 16.05 -7.90
C ILE A 112 0.71 16.94 -6.73
N ASP A 113 1.08 18.22 -6.79
CA ASP A 113 0.71 19.21 -5.78
C ASP A 113 -0.79 19.25 -5.52
N PHE A 114 -1.20 19.38 -4.25
CA PHE A 114 -2.61 19.44 -3.85
C PHE A 114 -3.40 20.52 -4.60
N ASN A 115 -2.80 21.70 -4.78
CA ASN A 115 -3.42 22.80 -5.50
C ASN A 115 -3.66 22.47 -6.98
N VAL A 116 -2.77 21.67 -7.60
CA VAL A 116 -2.92 21.21 -8.98
C VAL A 116 -4.06 20.20 -9.08
N ILE A 117 -4.17 19.27 -8.13
CA ILE A 117 -5.31 18.34 -8.05
C ILE A 117 -6.63 19.10 -7.88
N GLU A 118 -6.68 20.06 -6.96
CA GLU A 118 -7.87 20.88 -6.76
C GLU A 118 -8.25 21.69 -8.01
N GLU A 119 -7.29 22.35 -8.67
CA GLU A 119 -7.56 23.11 -9.89
C GLU A 119 -8.07 22.19 -11.00
N ALA A 120 -7.41 21.04 -11.19
CA ALA A 120 -7.77 20.06 -12.22
C ALA A 120 -9.19 19.55 -12.02
N VAL A 121 -9.59 19.21 -10.79
CA VAL A 121 -10.93 18.71 -10.49
C VAL A 121 -11.99 19.81 -10.60
N LYS A 122 -11.76 20.99 -10.01
CA LYS A 122 -12.74 22.09 -10.00
C LYS A 122 -13.03 22.63 -11.40
N ASN A 123 -12.00 22.73 -12.24
CA ASN A 123 -12.11 23.31 -13.59
C ASN A 123 -12.08 22.26 -14.70
N ARG A 124 -12.11 20.97 -14.36
CA ARG A 124 -11.96 19.85 -15.30
C ARG A 124 -10.75 20.01 -16.23
N LYS A 125 -9.60 20.40 -15.67
CA LYS A 125 -8.32 20.60 -16.37
C LYS A 125 -7.35 19.45 -16.10
N PHE A 126 -7.75 18.22 -16.43
CA PHE A 126 -6.92 17.03 -16.19
C PHE A 126 -5.66 16.95 -17.07
N SER A 127 -5.53 17.81 -18.08
CA SER A 127 -4.28 18.00 -18.83
C SER A 127 -3.12 18.51 -17.98
N LEU A 128 -3.38 18.97 -16.75
CA LEU A 128 -2.36 19.34 -15.76
C LEU A 128 -1.68 18.11 -15.13
N PHE A 129 -2.27 16.92 -15.26
CA PHE A 129 -1.72 15.68 -14.73
C PHE A 129 -0.72 15.05 -15.69
N PRO A 130 0.18 14.18 -15.19
CA PRO A 130 1.05 13.39 -16.04
C PRO A 130 0.25 12.52 -17.02
N GLU A 131 0.89 12.18 -18.14
CA GLU A 131 0.26 11.48 -19.28
C GLU A 131 -0.47 10.20 -18.87
N TRP A 132 0.12 9.43 -17.95
CA TRP A 132 -0.45 8.18 -17.45
C TRP A 132 -1.78 8.35 -16.71
N LEU A 133 -2.07 9.54 -16.17
CA LEU A 133 -3.25 9.81 -15.34
C LEU A 133 -4.27 10.73 -16.00
N ALA A 134 -3.85 11.69 -16.82
CA ALA A 134 -4.70 12.77 -17.34
C ALA A 134 -6.03 12.29 -17.95
N LYS A 135 -5.96 11.34 -18.89
CA LYS A 135 -7.17 10.80 -19.56
C LYS A 135 -8.05 10.00 -18.59
N LEU A 136 -7.45 9.23 -17.70
CA LEU A 136 -8.15 8.34 -16.77
C LEU A 136 -8.83 9.15 -15.64
N ALA A 137 -8.24 10.27 -15.24
CA ALA A 137 -8.85 11.20 -14.31
C ALA A 137 -10.11 11.87 -14.91
N ASP A 138 -10.07 12.25 -16.19
CA ASP A 138 -11.26 12.77 -16.88
C ASP A 138 -12.37 11.71 -17.01
N GLU A 139 -12.00 10.47 -17.35
CA GLU A 139 -12.95 9.36 -17.39
C GLU A 139 -13.56 9.07 -16.01
N ALA A 140 -12.75 9.11 -14.95
CA ALA A 140 -13.21 8.90 -13.59
C ALA A 140 -14.16 10.04 -13.12
N TYR A 141 -13.83 11.29 -13.47
CA TYR A 141 -14.72 12.43 -13.23
C TYR A 141 -16.07 12.23 -13.91
N GLU A 142 -16.08 11.86 -15.20
CA GLU A 142 -17.31 11.62 -15.96
C GLU A 142 -18.18 10.50 -15.34
N ILE A 143 -17.56 9.40 -14.92
CA ILE A 143 -18.25 8.30 -14.25
C ILE A 143 -18.89 8.78 -12.95
N LEU A 144 -18.15 9.53 -12.14
CA LEU A 144 -18.67 10.00 -10.86
C LEU A 144 -19.78 11.05 -11.05
N ALA A 145 -19.58 12.03 -11.94
CA ALA A 145 -20.52 13.11 -12.19
C ALA A 145 -21.84 12.64 -12.82
N HIS A 146 -21.78 11.71 -13.78
CA HIS A 146 -22.96 11.34 -14.58
C HIS A 146 -23.59 10.02 -14.17
N LYS A 147 -22.81 9.07 -13.64
CA LYS A 147 -23.30 7.74 -13.25
C LYS A 147 -23.42 7.59 -11.74
N SER A 148 -22.88 8.53 -10.96
CA SER A 148 -22.80 8.43 -9.49
C SER A 148 -22.15 7.12 -9.03
N ASP A 149 -21.27 6.54 -9.85
CA ASP A 149 -20.64 5.25 -9.58
C ASP A 149 -19.24 5.46 -9.00
N ALA A 150 -19.20 5.67 -7.68
CA ALA A 150 -17.95 5.83 -6.95
C ALA A 150 -17.04 4.60 -7.03
N ARG A 151 -17.61 3.40 -7.20
CA ARG A 151 -16.81 2.17 -7.31
C ARG A 151 -16.09 2.09 -8.66
N ALA A 152 -16.77 2.44 -9.75
CA ALA A 152 -16.15 2.48 -11.07
C ALA A 152 -15.14 3.62 -11.20
N CYS A 153 -15.42 4.78 -10.60
CA CYS A 153 -14.46 5.88 -10.49
C CYS A 153 -13.16 5.42 -9.82
N ASP A 154 -13.26 4.82 -8.63
CA ASP A 154 -12.08 4.32 -7.90
C ASP A 154 -11.33 3.25 -8.69
N ALA A 155 -12.04 2.29 -9.29
CA ALA A 155 -11.44 1.17 -10.01
C ALA A 155 -10.57 1.61 -11.20
N ILE A 156 -11.00 2.63 -11.95
CA ILE A 156 -10.24 3.15 -13.10
C ILE A 156 -8.96 3.85 -12.63
N ILE A 157 -9.06 4.66 -11.58
CA ILE A 157 -7.91 5.37 -11.01
C ILE A 157 -6.91 4.36 -10.41
N ASP A 158 -7.41 3.37 -9.65
CA ASP A 158 -6.57 2.35 -9.02
C ASP A 158 -5.84 1.49 -10.08
N ALA A 159 -6.54 1.09 -11.14
CA ALA A 159 -5.94 0.34 -12.25
C ALA A 159 -4.90 1.18 -13.02
N ALA A 160 -5.10 2.49 -13.14
CA ALA A 160 -4.12 3.41 -13.72
C ALA A 160 -2.81 3.39 -12.92
N ALA A 161 -2.92 3.56 -11.60
CA ALA A 161 -1.78 3.60 -10.71
C ALA A 161 -1.04 2.26 -10.69
N MET A 162 -1.74 1.13 -10.61
CA MET A 162 -1.12 -0.19 -10.64
C MET A 162 -0.31 -0.41 -11.93
N LYS A 163 -0.81 0.03 -13.09
CA LYS A 163 -0.06 -0.03 -14.35
C LYS A 163 1.20 0.85 -14.30
N GLU A 164 1.07 2.08 -13.80
CA GLU A 164 2.21 3.01 -13.73
C GLU A 164 3.27 2.53 -12.71
N MET A 165 2.85 1.93 -11.59
CA MET A 165 3.77 1.30 -10.63
C MET A 165 4.64 0.23 -11.29
N LEU A 166 4.09 -0.59 -12.19
CA LEU A 166 4.86 -1.58 -12.94
C LEU A 166 5.86 -0.93 -13.89
N VAL A 167 5.42 0.10 -14.63
CA VAL A 167 6.30 0.83 -15.57
C VAL A 167 7.45 1.51 -14.84
N MET A 168 7.16 2.18 -13.71
CA MET A 168 8.18 2.85 -12.90
C MET A 168 9.11 1.84 -12.22
N SER A 169 8.58 0.77 -11.61
CA SER A 169 9.40 -0.21 -10.87
C SER A 169 10.41 -0.95 -11.75
N GLN A 170 10.05 -1.24 -13.00
CA GLN A 170 10.94 -1.90 -13.97
C GLN A 170 12.20 -1.11 -14.30
N LYS A 171 12.18 0.23 -14.15
CA LYS A 171 13.32 1.10 -14.43
C LYS A 171 14.42 0.98 -13.36
N TYR A 172 14.07 0.55 -12.16
CA TYR A 172 14.98 0.63 -11.00
C TYR A 172 15.61 -0.70 -10.61
N SER A 173 14.82 -1.76 -10.45
CA SER A 173 15.38 -3.07 -10.12
C SER A 173 14.45 -4.23 -10.43
N LYS A 174 15.05 -5.41 -10.63
CA LYS A 174 14.30 -6.66 -10.74
C LYS A 174 13.46 -6.93 -9.49
N PHE A 175 14.01 -6.67 -8.30
CA PHE A 175 13.29 -6.80 -7.04
C PHE A 175 12.02 -5.94 -7.01
N LEU A 176 12.12 -4.65 -7.35
CA LEU A 176 10.99 -3.74 -7.29
C LEU A 176 9.90 -4.14 -8.30
N SER A 177 10.30 -4.57 -9.50
CA SER A 177 9.40 -5.14 -10.50
C SER A 177 8.66 -6.37 -9.96
N GLU A 178 9.36 -7.33 -9.35
CA GLU A 178 8.77 -8.53 -8.74
C GLU A 178 7.87 -8.21 -7.54
N TYR A 179 8.26 -7.23 -6.73
CA TYR A 179 7.46 -6.73 -5.60
C TYR A 179 6.12 -6.17 -6.07
N PHE A 180 6.12 -5.26 -7.05
CA PHE A 180 4.88 -4.67 -7.55
C PHE A 180 4.03 -5.65 -8.37
N LYS A 181 4.63 -6.57 -9.13
CA LYS A 181 3.88 -7.68 -9.76
C LYS A 181 3.14 -8.51 -8.70
N THR A 182 3.81 -8.85 -7.60
CA THR A 182 3.22 -9.61 -6.49
C THR A 182 2.09 -8.83 -5.80
N LEU A 183 2.32 -7.55 -5.49
CA LEU A 183 1.31 -6.67 -4.90
C LEU A 183 0.05 -6.58 -5.78
N ILE A 184 0.24 -6.35 -7.09
CA ILE A 184 -0.85 -6.20 -8.05
C ILE A 184 -1.59 -7.52 -8.24
N PHE A 185 -0.89 -8.65 -8.32
CA PHE A 185 -1.50 -9.98 -8.37
C PHE A 185 -2.52 -10.19 -7.24
N TYR A 186 -2.14 -9.87 -6.00
CA TYR A 186 -3.05 -10.02 -4.86
C TYR A 186 -4.14 -8.95 -4.80
N ASN A 187 -3.86 -7.71 -5.21
CA ASN A 187 -4.89 -6.69 -5.34
C ASN A 187 -5.96 -7.10 -6.35
N ASP A 188 -5.57 -7.69 -7.48
CA ASP A 188 -6.47 -8.20 -8.50
C ASP A 188 -7.29 -9.40 -8.00
N ILE A 189 -6.70 -10.29 -7.19
CA ILE A 189 -7.45 -11.34 -6.47
C ILE A 189 -8.51 -10.71 -5.56
N LYS A 190 -8.14 -9.72 -4.74
CA LYS A 190 -9.09 -9.02 -3.85
C LYS A 190 -10.22 -8.34 -4.61
N ILE A 191 -9.90 -7.67 -5.72
CA ILE A 191 -10.89 -7.06 -6.61
C ILE A 191 -11.82 -8.14 -7.14
N SER A 192 -11.29 -9.26 -7.62
CA SER A 192 -12.05 -10.37 -8.18
C SER A 192 -12.99 -11.01 -7.15
N ILE A 193 -12.51 -11.26 -5.94
CA ILE A 193 -13.29 -11.79 -4.81
C ILE A 193 -14.44 -10.84 -4.46
N ARG A 194 -14.14 -9.54 -4.29
CA ARG A 194 -15.16 -8.53 -4.01
C ARG A 194 -16.22 -8.49 -5.10
N CYS A 195 -15.80 -8.54 -6.36
CA CYS A 195 -16.69 -8.55 -7.51
C CYS A 195 -17.60 -9.79 -7.55
N ALA A 196 -17.03 -10.98 -7.31
CA ALA A 196 -17.77 -12.23 -7.26
C ALA A 196 -18.82 -12.28 -6.14
N ARG A 197 -18.60 -11.53 -5.03
CA ARG A 197 -19.56 -11.41 -3.92
C ARG A 197 -20.65 -10.37 -4.16
N THR A 198 -20.32 -9.25 -4.80
CA THR A 198 -21.27 -8.15 -4.96
C THR A 198 -22.10 -8.19 -6.24
N GLY A 199 -21.76 -9.08 -7.18
CA GLY A 199 -22.34 -9.08 -8.52
C GLY A 199 -21.85 -7.87 -9.33
N THR A 200 -20.97 -8.09 -10.28
CA THR A 200 -20.42 -7.02 -11.15
C THR A 200 -20.43 -7.46 -12.61
N THR A 201 -20.22 -6.50 -13.50
CA THR A 201 -20.17 -6.77 -14.94
C THR A 201 -18.78 -7.22 -15.40
N LYS A 202 -18.73 -7.90 -16.54
CA LYS A 202 -17.46 -8.21 -17.23
C LYS A 202 -16.66 -6.94 -17.53
N ASP A 203 -17.34 -5.88 -17.97
CA ASP A 203 -16.72 -4.58 -18.29
C ASP A 203 -16.01 -3.95 -17.09
N PHE A 204 -16.64 -4.00 -15.90
CA PHE A 204 -16.01 -3.49 -14.68
C PHE A 204 -14.72 -4.24 -14.36
N LEU A 205 -14.75 -5.56 -14.37
CA LEU A 205 -13.56 -6.38 -14.11
C LEU A 205 -12.47 -6.17 -15.16
N GLN A 206 -12.84 -5.98 -16.43
CA GLN A 206 -11.88 -5.68 -17.49
C GLN A 206 -11.12 -4.37 -17.26
N LYS A 207 -11.81 -3.37 -16.71
CA LYS A 207 -11.23 -2.06 -16.38
C LYS A 207 -10.43 -2.08 -15.08
N ALA A 208 -10.91 -2.81 -14.08
CA ALA A 208 -10.34 -2.81 -12.74
C ALA A 208 -9.07 -3.68 -12.61
N LEU A 209 -9.00 -4.80 -13.33
CA LEU A 209 -7.89 -5.76 -13.23
C LEU A 209 -6.72 -5.38 -14.14
N VAL A 210 -5.50 -5.52 -13.63
CA VAL A 210 -4.24 -5.21 -14.32
C VAL A 210 -3.50 -6.50 -14.65
N ASP A 211 -3.10 -6.64 -15.91
CA ASP A 211 -2.45 -7.87 -16.35
C ASP A 211 -1.05 -8.00 -15.76
N VAL A 212 -0.83 -9.11 -15.04
CA VAL A 212 0.46 -9.52 -14.51
C VAL A 212 0.68 -10.98 -14.88
N ASP A 213 1.94 -11.33 -15.20
CA ASP A 213 2.32 -12.68 -15.59
C ASP A 213 1.80 -13.70 -14.57
N GLY A 214 1.06 -14.71 -15.03
CA GLY A 214 0.50 -15.76 -14.16
C GLY A 214 -0.92 -15.49 -13.61
N PHE A 215 -1.47 -14.28 -13.74
CA PHE A 215 -2.82 -13.98 -13.23
C PHE A 215 -3.96 -14.55 -14.09
N ARG A 216 -3.74 -14.80 -15.39
CA ARG A 216 -4.73 -15.37 -16.32
C ARG A 216 -6.08 -14.65 -16.26
N LYS A 217 -6.06 -13.34 -16.53
CA LYS A 217 -7.18 -12.40 -16.35
C LYS A 217 -8.53 -12.90 -16.88
N GLU A 218 -8.61 -13.41 -18.11
CA GLU A 218 -9.89 -13.86 -18.70
C GLU A 218 -10.52 -15.03 -17.94
N GLU A 219 -9.71 -15.98 -17.46
CA GLU A 219 -10.18 -17.12 -16.68
C GLU A 219 -10.73 -16.67 -15.32
N VAL A 220 -10.02 -15.75 -14.66
CA VAL A 220 -10.45 -15.16 -13.38
C VAL A 220 -11.76 -14.41 -13.54
N ILE A 221 -11.88 -13.60 -14.59
CA ILE A 221 -13.13 -12.87 -14.90
C ILE A 221 -14.27 -13.85 -15.14
N ALA A 222 -14.06 -14.88 -15.95
CA ALA A 222 -15.08 -15.88 -16.24
C ALA A 222 -15.53 -16.64 -14.97
N ALA A 223 -14.61 -16.93 -14.05
CA ALA A 223 -14.91 -17.58 -12.78
C ALA A 223 -15.64 -16.63 -11.81
N ALA A 224 -15.17 -15.38 -11.67
CA ALA A 224 -15.78 -14.37 -10.80
C ALA A 224 -17.24 -14.07 -11.19
N LEU A 225 -17.55 -14.03 -12.50
CA LEU A 225 -18.92 -13.84 -13.00
C LEU A 225 -19.86 -15.01 -12.68
N LYS A 226 -19.32 -16.21 -12.40
CA LYS A 226 -20.09 -17.39 -11.97
C LYS A 226 -20.31 -17.43 -10.45
N GLY A 227 -19.64 -16.55 -9.69
CA GLY A 227 -19.78 -16.41 -8.25
C GLY A 227 -18.54 -16.85 -7.46
N ILE A 228 -18.56 -16.55 -6.16
CA ILE A 228 -17.38 -16.70 -5.28
C ILE A 228 -16.86 -18.14 -5.21
N THR A 229 -17.73 -19.16 -5.12
CA THR A 229 -17.31 -20.57 -5.04
C THR A 229 -16.51 -20.99 -6.28
N THR A 230 -16.99 -20.65 -7.48
CA THR A 230 -16.28 -20.97 -8.72
C THR A 230 -14.95 -20.24 -8.83
N LEU A 231 -14.90 -18.98 -8.37
CA LEU A 231 -13.66 -18.20 -8.32
C LEU A 231 -12.64 -18.82 -7.36
N GLU A 232 -13.04 -19.18 -6.14
CA GLU A 232 -12.17 -19.82 -5.17
C GLU A 232 -11.64 -21.15 -5.68
N ASP A 233 -12.48 -21.98 -6.30
CA ASP A 233 -12.07 -23.26 -6.90
C ASP A 233 -11.07 -23.07 -8.04
N GLU A 234 -11.23 -22.01 -8.84
CA GLU A 234 -10.32 -21.68 -9.92
C GLU A 234 -8.96 -21.19 -9.40
N LEU A 235 -8.97 -20.27 -8.44
CA LEU A 235 -7.76 -19.71 -7.84
C LEU A 235 -7.01 -20.72 -6.96
N SER A 236 -7.71 -21.64 -6.29
CA SER A 236 -7.10 -22.69 -5.46
C SER A 236 -6.24 -23.68 -6.25
N LYS A 237 -6.39 -23.75 -7.58
CA LYS A 237 -5.62 -24.64 -8.46
C LYS A 237 -4.30 -24.03 -8.93
N ARG A 238 -4.03 -22.77 -8.60
CA ARG A 238 -2.91 -21.98 -9.13
C ARG A 238 -1.78 -21.93 -8.12
N SER A 239 -0.56 -22.23 -8.56
CA SER A 239 0.64 -22.16 -7.73
C SER A 239 1.44 -20.88 -7.95
N GLU A 240 1.16 -20.14 -9.03
CA GLU A 240 1.78 -18.86 -9.30
C GLU A 240 1.54 -17.90 -8.12
N TYR A 241 2.62 -17.30 -7.64
CA TYR A 241 2.62 -16.47 -6.43
C TYR A 241 1.95 -17.17 -5.23
N ASP A 242 2.04 -18.48 -5.04
CA ASP A 242 1.39 -19.16 -3.90
C ASP A 242 -0.12 -18.85 -3.79
N CYS A 243 -0.80 -18.67 -4.93
CA CYS A 243 -2.20 -18.28 -4.99
C CYS A 243 -3.10 -19.28 -4.25
N ASN A 244 -2.85 -20.58 -4.38
CA ASN A 244 -3.55 -21.62 -3.64
C ASN A 244 -3.51 -21.38 -2.12
N ILE A 245 -2.34 -21.07 -1.56
CA ILE A 245 -2.17 -20.79 -0.13
C ILE A 245 -2.92 -19.51 0.24
N ALA A 246 -2.82 -18.45 -0.57
CA ALA A 246 -3.55 -17.22 -0.33
C ALA A 246 -5.07 -17.46 -0.24
N ILE A 247 -5.63 -18.30 -1.11
CA ILE A 247 -7.05 -18.63 -1.08
C ILE A 247 -7.43 -19.51 0.11
N GLU A 248 -6.56 -20.41 0.55
CA GLU A 248 -6.76 -21.14 1.81
C GLU A 248 -6.85 -20.17 3.00
N GLU A 249 -5.96 -19.18 3.07
CA GLU A 249 -6.02 -18.14 4.09
C GLU A 249 -7.28 -17.27 3.97
N TYR A 250 -7.69 -16.90 2.76
CA TYR A 250 -8.95 -16.18 2.55
C TYR A 250 -10.18 -16.96 3.06
N LYS A 251 -10.19 -18.28 2.87
CA LYS A 251 -11.25 -19.17 3.37
C LYS A 251 -11.29 -19.22 4.90
N ASN A 252 -10.15 -19.07 5.57
CA ASN A 252 -10.10 -18.88 7.02
C ASN A 252 -10.71 -17.52 7.39
N SER A 253 -10.16 -16.43 6.85
CA SER A 253 -10.76 -15.11 6.92
C SER A 253 -10.15 -14.11 5.92
N PRO A 254 -10.88 -13.04 5.56
CA PRO A 254 -10.29 -11.94 4.78
C PRO A 254 -9.07 -11.31 5.46
N SER A 255 -8.99 -11.32 6.80
CA SER A 255 -7.86 -10.78 7.54
C SER A 255 -6.61 -11.67 7.40
N ASP A 256 -6.79 -12.99 7.32
CA ASP A 256 -5.69 -13.94 7.16
C ASP A 256 -5.10 -13.84 5.75
N PHE A 257 -5.95 -13.64 4.73
CA PHE A 257 -5.48 -13.28 3.38
C PHE A 257 -4.60 -12.03 3.38
N GLU A 258 -5.06 -10.92 3.98
CA GLU A 258 -4.30 -9.68 4.02
C GLU A 258 -2.97 -9.86 4.78
N LYS A 259 -3.00 -10.58 5.91
CA LYS A 259 -1.80 -10.94 6.66
C LYS A 259 -0.82 -11.77 5.81
N PHE A 260 -1.31 -12.75 5.06
CA PHE A 260 -0.48 -13.56 4.16
C PHE A 260 0.21 -12.70 3.11
N VAL A 261 -0.53 -11.78 2.48
CA VAL A 261 0.01 -10.85 1.47
C VAL A 261 1.08 -9.94 2.06
N ASP A 262 0.79 -9.29 3.19
CA ASP A 262 1.73 -8.41 3.88
C ASP A 262 3.01 -9.16 4.28
N ASN A 263 2.86 -10.36 4.87
CA ASN A 263 3.97 -11.21 5.28
C ASN A 263 4.82 -11.68 4.09
N LYS A 264 4.19 -11.98 2.96
CA LYS A 264 4.91 -12.35 1.76
C LYS A 264 5.73 -11.20 1.20
N LEU A 265 5.14 -10.00 1.10
CA LEU A 265 5.82 -8.81 0.60
C LEU A 265 7.02 -8.42 1.49
N ILE A 266 6.86 -8.48 2.81
CA ILE A 266 7.96 -8.16 3.73
C ILE A 266 9.04 -9.24 3.74
N LYS A 267 8.67 -10.52 3.58
CA LYS A 267 9.63 -11.63 3.43
C LYS A 267 10.47 -11.48 2.17
N MET A 268 9.85 -11.13 1.03
CA MET A 268 10.59 -10.81 -0.20
C MET A 268 11.61 -9.68 0.03
N ALA A 269 11.20 -8.63 0.75
CA ALA A 269 12.09 -7.53 1.11
C ALA A 269 13.24 -7.98 2.02
N LYS A 270 12.98 -8.82 3.03
CA LYS A 270 14.03 -9.38 3.91
C LYS A 270 15.04 -10.21 3.13
N GLU A 271 14.57 -11.14 2.31
CA GLU A 271 15.41 -12.10 1.57
C GLU A 271 16.30 -11.41 0.54
N ARG A 272 15.83 -10.30 -0.04
CA ARG A 272 16.57 -9.57 -1.06
C ARG A 272 17.33 -8.37 -0.50
N CYS A 273 16.63 -7.45 0.16
CA CYS A 273 17.16 -6.12 0.46
C CYS A 273 18.16 -6.11 1.62
N LYS A 274 18.02 -6.98 2.64
CA LYS A 274 18.94 -7.03 3.79
C LYS A 274 20.35 -7.50 3.41
N PHE A 275 20.45 -8.34 2.38
CA PHE A 275 21.72 -9.00 2.02
C PHE A 275 22.42 -8.36 0.83
N THR A 276 21.71 -7.52 0.07
CA THR A 276 22.29 -6.73 -1.02
C THR A 276 23.24 -5.66 -0.48
N ARG A 277 24.40 -5.49 -1.13
CA ARG A 277 25.43 -4.51 -0.73
C ARG A 277 25.67 -3.41 -1.77
N GLU A 278 24.85 -3.36 -2.81
CA GLU A 278 24.99 -2.39 -3.91
C GLU A 278 23.59 -1.94 -4.37
N GLY A 279 23.51 -0.76 -4.98
CA GLY A 279 22.26 -0.26 -5.55
C GLY A 279 21.21 0.19 -4.52
N ALA A 280 19.97 0.29 -4.99
CA ALA A 280 18.88 0.93 -4.26
C ALA A 280 18.12 0.00 -3.29
N GLU A 281 18.28 -1.32 -3.43
CA GLU A 281 17.48 -2.31 -2.70
C GLU A 281 17.54 -2.16 -1.17
N PRO A 282 18.70 -1.93 -0.52
CA PRO A 282 18.74 -1.75 0.93
C PRO A 282 17.89 -0.56 1.42
N LEU A 283 17.85 0.54 0.65
CA LEU A 283 17.04 1.72 0.99
C LEU A 283 15.55 1.40 0.88
N ILE A 284 15.16 0.62 -0.15
CA ILE A 284 13.78 0.16 -0.34
C ILE A 284 13.39 -0.79 0.81
N GLY A 285 14.27 -1.73 1.18
CA GLY A 285 14.04 -2.66 2.29
C GLY A 285 13.79 -1.93 3.61
N PHE A 286 14.62 -0.94 3.94
CA PHE A 286 14.44 -0.10 5.11
C PHE A 286 13.12 0.68 5.07
N TYR A 287 12.77 1.28 3.94
CA TYR A 287 11.47 1.95 3.78
C TYR A 287 10.31 0.98 4.03
N LEU A 288 10.30 -0.19 3.38
CA LEU A 288 9.27 -1.21 3.56
C LEU A 288 9.18 -1.71 5.00
N GLY A 289 10.32 -1.79 5.71
CA GLY A 289 10.34 -2.11 7.13
C GLY A 289 9.60 -1.09 7.99
N ASN A 290 9.83 0.19 7.77
CA ASN A 290 9.11 1.25 8.47
C ASN A 290 7.60 1.24 8.15
N ILE A 291 7.21 0.91 6.92
CA ILE A 291 5.80 0.74 6.56
C ILE A 291 5.17 -0.44 7.30
N ALA A 292 5.88 -1.57 7.43
CA ALA A 292 5.41 -2.73 8.20
C ALA A 292 5.22 -2.39 9.69
N GLU A 293 6.13 -1.62 10.29
CA GLU A 293 6.02 -1.15 11.67
C GLU A 293 4.79 -0.28 11.89
N LYS A 294 4.55 0.69 10.99
CA LYS A 294 3.33 1.52 11.03
C LYS A 294 2.07 0.64 11.02
N THR A 295 2.03 -0.36 10.16
CA THR A 295 0.92 -1.31 10.09
C THR A 295 0.75 -2.08 11.40
N VAL A 296 1.83 -2.55 12.01
CA VAL A 296 1.80 -3.26 13.30
C VAL A 296 1.30 -2.35 14.44
N ILE A 297 1.78 -1.11 14.52
CA ILE A 297 1.29 -0.14 15.51
C ILE A 297 -0.22 0.07 15.34
N HIS A 298 -0.72 0.25 14.12
CA HIS A 298 -2.16 0.43 13.90
C HIS A 298 -2.99 -0.78 14.36
N ILE A 299 -2.50 -2.02 14.17
CA ILE A 299 -3.19 -3.24 14.66
C ILE A 299 -3.26 -3.23 16.18
N ILE A 300 -2.12 -3.00 16.84
CA ILE A 300 -2.03 -3.01 18.31
C ILE A 300 -2.90 -1.90 18.88
N ALA A 301 -2.76 -0.68 18.35
CA ALA A 301 -3.58 0.47 18.75
C ALA A 301 -5.07 0.23 18.51
N SER A 302 -5.46 -0.43 17.41
CA SER A 302 -6.86 -0.80 17.18
C SER A 302 -7.33 -1.83 18.22
N GLY A 303 -6.54 -2.88 18.48
CA GLY A 303 -6.86 -3.93 19.43
C GLY A 303 -7.01 -3.43 20.86
N ILE A 304 -6.12 -2.55 21.30
CA ILE A 304 -6.20 -1.89 22.61
C ILE A 304 -7.47 -1.04 22.70
N ARG A 305 -7.78 -0.23 21.68
CA ARG A 305 -9.02 0.59 21.65
C ARG A 305 -10.28 -0.27 21.72
N THR A 306 -10.29 -1.41 21.05
CA THR A 306 -11.43 -2.35 21.05
C THR A 306 -11.43 -3.31 22.24
N LYS A 307 -10.44 -3.22 23.14
CA LYS A 307 -10.25 -4.13 24.28
C LYS A 307 -10.23 -5.60 23.87
N SER A 308 -9.63 -5.88 22.72
CA SER A 308 -9.39 -7.25 22.25
C SER A 308 -8.37 -7.93 23.16
N ASP A 309 -8.53 -9.23 23.38
CA ASP A 309 -7.51 -10.01 24.07
C ASP A 309 -6.22 -10.08 23.26
N GLU A 310 -5.11 -10.26 23.97
CA GLU A 310 -3.77 -10.25 23.36
C GLU A 310 -3.60 -11.32 22.28
N SER A 311 -4.18 -12.52 22.45
CA SER A 311 -4.15 -13.57 21.44
C SER A 311 -4.80 -13.14 20.13
N THR A 312 -5.98 -12.50 20.18
CA THR A 312 -6.66 -11.99 18.99
C THR A 312 -5.84 -10.89 18.29
N ILE A 313 -5.18 -10.02 19.05
CA ILE A 313 -4.29 -8.99 18.46
C ILE A 313 -3.10 -9.68 17.78
N ARG A 314 -2.48 -10.63 18.48
CA ARG A 314 -1.30 -11.39 18.03
C ARG A 314 -1.56 -12.18 16.76
N GLU A 315 -2.74 -12.82 16.64
CA GLU A 315 -3.17 -13.52 15.42
C GLU A 315 -3.17 -12.60 14.19
N ARG A 316 -3.46 -11.30 14.37
CA ARG A 316 -3.52 -10.33 13.27
C ARG A 316 -2.19 -9.66 12.96
N LEU A 317 -1.18 -9.80 13.83
CA LEU A 317 0.11 -9.17 13.62
C LEU A 317 0.79 -9.68 12.35
N ARG A 318 1.50 -8.76 11.69
CA ARG A 318 2.27 -9.02 10.47
C ARG A 318 3.73 -9.16 10.84
N GLU A 319 4.48 -9.84 9.98
CA GLU A 319 5.92 -9.88 10.09
C GLU A 319 6.51 -8.47 9.98
N ILE A 320 7.40 -8.13 10.92
CA ILE A 320 8.20 -6.91 10.88
C ILE A 320 9.50 -7.16 10.11
N TYR A 321 10.11 -6.12 9.54
CA TYR A 321 11.37 -6.26 8.80
C TYR A 321 12.56 -6.55 9.69
N GLY A 322 12.62 -5.93 10.88
CA GLY A 322 13.70 -6.05 11.89
C GLY A 322 14.18 -7.46 12.11
#